data_AF-A0A914Q7K0-F1
#
_entry.id   AF-A0A914Q7K0-F1
#
_cell.length_a   1.000
_cell.length_b   1.000
_cell.length_c   1.000
_cell.angle_alpha   90.00
_cell.angle_beta   90.00
_cell.angle_gamma   90.00
#
_symmetry.space_group_name_H-M   'P 1'
#
loop_
_entity.id
_entity.type
_entity.pdbx_description
1 polymer ?
#
loop_
_entity_poly.entity_id
_entity_poly.type
_entity_poly.pdbx_seq_one_letter_code
_entity_poly.pdbx_strand_id
1 'polypeptide(L)'
;MYGLLHVLLPSVISCLVFRSQNLQRDSSYALRKLSAKILFKIFKKHDLPCAQHRTLNILSMNFQHSKTSPATLVAIIFCFKLFGPDIVEIYLFQHLKRIKDLIGNYKPPEEFIDSPRKHDTTKIGDAIFEALFEYIKSPLMEERTLEYCKQIFGPFGEDVFKRIKSNAL
;
A
#
# COMPACT_ATOMS: atom_id res chain seq x y z
N MET A 1 15.72 -27.55 -1.02
CA MET A 1 15.32 -26.43 -0.14
C MET A 1 14.21 -25.55 -0.74
N TYR A 2 14.20 -25.30 -2.06
CA TYR A 2 13.14 -24.51 -2.73
C TYR A 2 11.71 -25.10 -2.69
N GLY A 3 11.57 -26.42 -2.50
CA GLY A 3 10.25 -27.07 -2.41
C GLY A 3 9.36 -26.55 -1.27
N LEU A 4 9.95 -26.21 -0.11
CA LEU A 4 9.21 -25.66 1.03
C LEU A 4 8.77 -24.20 0.78
N LEU A 5 9.50 -23.45 -0.04
CA LEU A 5 9.13 -22.06 -0.38
C LEU A 5 7.85 -22.02 -1.22
N HIS A 6 7.65 -22.99 -2.12
CA HIS A 6 6.41 -23.11 -2.89
C HIS A 6 5.18 -23.39 -2.03
N VAL A 7 5.37 -24.00 -0.85
CA VAL A 7 4.29 -24.28 0.12
C VAL A 7 4.10 -23.09 1.07
N LEU A 8 5.20 -22.46 1.49
CA LEU A 8 5.20 -21.36 2.46
C LEU A 8 4.66 -20.04 1.88
N LEU A 9 5.03 -19.72 0.63
CA LEU A 9 4.62 -18.46 -0.01
C LEU A 9 3.09 -18.30 -0.07
N PRO A 10 2.32 -19.30 -0.53
CA PRO A 10 0.85 -19.26 -0.46
C PRO A 10 0.33 -18.98 0.94
N SER A 11 0.86 -19.62 1.99
CA SER A 11 0.41 -19.39 3.37
C SER A 11 0.64 -17.95 3.82
N VAL A 12 1.81 -17.38 3.53
CA VAL A 12 2.12 -15.97 3.86
C VAL A 12 1.20 -15.01 3.10
N ILE A 13 0.96 -15.27 1.80
CA ILE A 13 0.05 -14.48 0.98
C ILE A 13 -1.39 -14.58 1.51
N SER A 14 -1.85 -15.78 1.91
CA SER A 14 -3.15 -15.97 2.54
C SER A 14 -3.27 -15.14 3.83
N CYS A 15 -2.24 -15.12 4.68
CA CYS A 15 -2.21 -14.25 5.87
C CYS A 15 -2.21 -12.74 5.55
N LEU A 16 -1.91 -12.35 4.31
CA LEU A 16 -1.99 -10.96 3.85
C LEU A 16 -3.40 -10.63 3.35
N VAL A 17 -4.04 -11.54 2.60
CA VAL A 17 -5.32 -11.26 1.92
C VAL A 17 -6.56 -11.82 2.63
N PHE A 18 -6.42 -12.58 3.73
CA PHE A 18 -7.55 -13.22 4.40
C PHE A 18 -8.63 -12.22 4.87
N ARG A 19 -9.87 -12.71 4.96
CA ARG A 19 -10.98 -11.98 5.58
C ARG A 19 -11.02 -12.29 7.08
N SER A 20 -10.64 -11.33 7.90
CA SER A 20 -10.75 -11.45 9.36
C SER A 20 -12.19 -11.20 9.79
N GLN A 21 -12.94 -12.25 10.16
CA GLN A 21 -14.26 -12.08 10.77
C GLN A 21 -14.17 -11.89 12.30
N ASN A 22 -13.14 -12.47 12.95
CA ASN A 22 -13.06 -12.54 14.41
C ASN A 22 -11.82 -11.83 15.03
N LEU A 23 -10.94 -11.23 14.22
CA LEU A 23 -9.75 -10.55 14.74
C LEU A 23 -10.08 -9.10 15.11
N GLN A 24 -9.56 -8.64 16.25
CA GLN A 24 -9.54 -7.20 16.55
C GLN A 24 -8.89 -6.43 15.40
N ARG A 25 -9.44 -5.27 15.11
CA ARG A 25 -9.13 -4.52 13.89
C ARG A 25 -7.65 -4.16 13.78
N ASP A 26 -7.05 -3.58 14.82
CA ASP A 26 -5.63 -3.21 14.80
C ASP A 26 -4.70 -4.42 14.70
N SER A 27 -5.04 -5.52 15.37
CA SER A 27 -4.35 -6.80 15.23
C SER A 27 -4.40 -7.30 13.78
N SER A 28 -5.52 -7.07 13.09
CA SER A 28 -5.73 -7.43 11.69
C SER A 28 -4.83 -6.61 10.75
N TYR A 29 -4.60 -5.32 11.04
CA TYR A 29 -3.62 -4.50 10.32
C TYR A 29 -2.18 -4.93 10.62
N ALA A 30 -1.86 -5.13 11.89
CA ALA A 30 -0.52 -5.49 12.35
C ALA A 30 -0.06 -6.83 11.78
N LEU A 31 -0.92 -7.86 11.85
CA LEU A 31 -0.63 -9.18 11.31
C LEU A 31 -0.34 -9.13 9.81
N ARG A 32 -1.15 -8.40 9.04
CA ARG A 32 -0.93 -8.28 7.60
C ARG A 32 0.36 -7.51 7.26
N LYS A 33 0.69 -6.44 8.01
CA LYS A 33 1.98 -5.74 7.87
C LYS A 33 3.16 -6.66 8.21
N LEU A 34 3.03 -7.50 9.23
CA LEU A 34 4.05 -8.50 9.56
C LEU A 34 4.21 -9.53 8.43
N SER A 35 3.10 -10.06 7.90
CA SER A 35 3.12 -10.97 6.74
C SER A 35 3.80 -10.34 5.54
N ALA A 36 3.53 -9.06 5.24
CA ALA A 36 4.20 -8.31 4.18
C ALA A 36 5.73 -8.21 4.41
N LYS A 37 6.18 -7.95 5.64
CA LYS A 37 7.61 -7.93 5.99
C LYS A 37 8.27 -9.30 5.83
N ILE A 38 7.59 -10.37 6.25
CA ILE A 38 8.09 -11.75 6.10
C ILE A 38 8.22 -12.08 4.62
N LEU A 39 7.18 -11.79 3.83
CA LEU A 39 7.17 -12.01 2.39
C LEU A 39 8.34 -11.30 1.69
N PHE A 40 8.56 -10.02 2.00
CA PHE A 40 9.68 -9.25 1.46
C PHE A 40 11.03 -9.86 1.84
N LYS A 41 11.21 -10.26 3.11
CA LYS A 41 12.44 -10.92 3.57
C LYS A 41 12.70 -12.24 2.84
N ILE A 42 11.66 -13.03 2.55
CA ILE A 42 11.78 -14.27 1.78
C ILE A 42 12.31 -13.95 0.38
N PHE A 43 11.70 -12.99 -0.33
CA PHE A 43 12.15 -12.63 -1.69
C PHE A 43 13.57 -12.09 -1.70
N LYS A 44 13.91 -11.20 -0.77
CA LYS A 44 15.27 -10.65 -0.66
C LYS A 44 16.33 -11.70 -0.36
N LYS A 45 15.99 -12.73 0.43
CA LYS A 45 16.93 -13.78 0.85
C LYS A 45 17.15 -14.85 -0.22
N HIS A 46 16.11 -15.19 -0.97
CA HIS A 46 16.12 -16.37 -1.85
C HIS A 46 16.21 -16.04 -3.34
N ASP A 47 16.23 -14.76 -3.71
CA ASP A 47 16.31 -14.26 -5.09
C ASP A 47 15.36 -15.00 -6.04
N LEU A 48 14.06 -14.79 -5.85
CA LEU A 48 12.99 -15.50 -6.55
C LEU A 48 12.19 -14.56 -7.46
N PRO A 49 12.76 -14.03 -8.55
CA PRO A 49 12.13 -13.00 -9.38
C PRO A 49 10.80 -13.46 -9.98
N CYS A 50 10.70 -14.71 -10.46
CA CYS A 50 9.46 -15.26 -11.00
C CYS A 50 8.35 -15.35 -9.96
N ALA A 51 8.68 -15.73 -8.72
CA ALA A 51 7.71 -15.83 -7.64
C ALA A 51 7.30 -14.43 -7.15
N GLN A 52 8.26 -13.50 -7.05
CA GLN A 52 7.99 -12.10 -6.71
C GLN A 52 7.03 -11.47 -7.72
N HIS A 53 7.28 -11.63 -9.02
CA HIS A 53 6.41 -11.11 -10.07
C HIS A 53 4.98 -11.69 -9.97
N ARG A 54 4.86 -13.01 -9.79
CA ARG A 54 3.55 -13.66 -9.58
C ARG A 54 2.83 -13.11 -8.34
N THR A 55 3.56 -12.91 -7.25
CA THR A 55 2.99 -12.34 -6.03
C THR A 55 2.54 -10.90 -6.23
N LEU A 56 3.34 -10.05 -6.88
CA LEU A 56 2.94 -8.68 -7.21
C LEU A 56 1.69 -8.63 -8.07
N ASN A 57 1.56 -9.54 -9.05
CA ASN A 57 0.34 -9.66 -9.85
C ASN A 57 -0.88 -10.05 -9.00
N ILE A 58 -0.74 -11.03 -8.09
CA ILE A 58 -1.83 -11.41 -7.17
C ILE A 58 -2.22 -10.23 -6.28
N LEU A 59 -1.24 -9.49 -5.74
CA LEU A 59 -1.49 -8.32 -4.90
C LEU A 59 -2.18 -7.21 -5.71
N SER A 60 -1.76 -6.97 -6.96
CA SER A 60 -2.38 -6.00 -7.87
C SER A 60 -3.83 -6.37 -8.19
N MET A 61 -4.12 -7.64 -8.49
CA MET A 61 -5.50 -8.10 -8.74
C MET A 61 -6.38 -7.90 -7.50
N ASN A 62 -5.88 -8.24 -6.30
CA ASN A 62 -6.60 -7.99 -5.06
C ASN A 62 -6.75 -6.48 -4.78
N PHE A 63 -5.75 -5.68 -5.11
CA PHE A 63 -5.83 -4.24 -4.98
C PHE A 63 -6.97 -3.69 -5.82
N GLN A 64 -7.09 -4.11 -7.07
CA GLN A 64 -8.11 -3.68 -8.02
C GLN A 64 -9.53 -4.15 -7.67
N HIS A 65 -9.65 -5.23 -6.90
CA HIS A 65 -10.93 -5.83 -6.55
C HIS A 65 -11.78 -4.96 -5.60
N SER A 66 -13.04 -4.70 -5.96
CA SER A 66 -13.94 -3.77 -5.24
C SER A 66 -14.31 -4.22 -3.82
N LYS A 67 -14.32 -5.54 -3.56
CA LYS A 67 -14.63 -6.13 -2.25
C LYS A 67 -13.41 -6.32 -1.35
N THR A 68 -12.27 -5.71 -1.68
CA THR A 68 -11.05 -5.87 -0.88
C THR A 68 -11.17 -5.08 0.42
N SER A 69 -10.85 -5.73 1.54
CA SER A 69 -10.95 -5.10 2.85
C SER A 69 -9.96 -3.94 2.98
N PRO A 70 -10.28 -2.87 3.74
CA PRO A 70 -9.36 -1.77 4.00
C PRO A 70 -7.99 -2.23 4.52
N ALA A 71 -8.00 -3.22 5.43
CA ALA A 71 -6.77 -3.76 6.00
C ALA A 71 -5.94 -4.57 4.99
N THR A 72 -6.59 -5.26 4.04
CA THR A 72 -5.91 -5.88 2.90
C THR A 72 -5.30 -4.81 1.98
N LEU A 73 -6.03 -3.73 1.68
CA LEU A 73 -5.52 -2.63 0.85
C LEU A 73 -4.27 -1.99 1.49
N VAL A 74 -4.32 -1.68 2.78
CA VAL A 74 -3.17 -1.13 3.53
C VAL A 74 -1.97 -2.07 3.46
N ALA A 75 -2.20 -3.38 3.61
CA ALA A 75 -1.12 -4.37 3.53
C ALA A 75 -0.51 -4.47 2.12
N ILE A 76 -1.33 -4.38 1.07
CA ILE A 76 -0.85 -4.39 -0.33
C ILE A 76 -0.04 -3.13 -0.62
N ILE A 77 -0.52 -1.95 -0.24
CA ILE A 77 0.22 -0.68 -0.41
C ILE A 77 1.56 -0.75 0.34
N PHE A 78 1.55 -1.29 1.55
CA PHE A 78 2.76 -1.49 2.34
C PHE A 78 3.72 -2.50 1.67
N CYS A 79 3.21 -3.54 1.02
CA CYS A 79 4.04 -4.42 0.18
C CYS A 79 4.70 -3.64 -0.96
N PHE A 80 3.95 -2.87 -1.74
CA PHE A 80 4.50 -2.08 -2.85
C PHE A 80 5.62 -1.16 -2.37
N LYS A 81 5.42 -0.47 -1.25
CA LYS A 81 6.45 0.33 -0.57
C LYS A 81 7.71 -0.49 -0.25
N LEU A 82 7.56 -1.69 0.31
CA LEU A 82 8.70 -2.53 0.69
C LEU A 82 9.50 -3.02 -0.52
N PHE A 83 8.84 -3.35 -1.63
CA PHE A 83 9.54 -3.84 -2.82
C PHE A 83 10.31 -2.75 -3.58
N GLY A 84 9.94 -1.48 -3.39
CA GLY A 84 10.72 -0.35 -3.87
C GLY A 84 9.92 0.67 -4.68
N PRO A 85 10.54 1.80 -5.01
CA PRO A 85 9.89 2.92 -5.67
C PRO A 85 9.40 2.57 -7.08
N ASP A 86 10.11 1.74 -7.85
CA ASP A 86 9.68 1.29 -9.17
C ASP A 86 8.34 0.52 -9.09
N ILE A 87 8.17 -0.30 -8.04
CA ILE A 87 6.95 -1.06 -7.82
C ILE A 87 5.80 -0.13 -7.40
N VAL A 88 6.09 0.91 -6.61
CA VAL A 88 5.10 1.95 -6.28
C VAL A 88 4.64 2.66 -7.55
N GLU A 89 5.54 3.07 -8.42
CA GLU A 89 5.19 3.72 -9.68
C GLU A 89 4.31 2.84 -10.56
N ILE A 90 4.74 1.59 -10.81
CA ILE A 90 4.03 0.66 -11.69
C ILE A 90 2.63 0.31 -11.17
N TYR A 91 2.52 0.00 -9.87
CA TYR A 91 1.29 -0.60 -9.33
C TYR A 91 0.40 0.35 -8.52
N LEU A 92 0.92 1.47 -7.99
CA LEU A 92 0.14 2.41 -7.19
C LEU A 92 -0.36 3.60 -8.01
N PHE A 93 0.47 4.18 -8.89
CA PHE A 93 0.17 5.48 -9.53
C PHE A 93 -1.07 5.42 -10.43
N GLN A 94 -1.23 4.34 -11.19
CA GLN A 94 -2.38 4.10 -12.07
C GLN A 94 -3.73 4.05 -11.34
N HIS A 95 -3.71 3.97 -10.01
CA HIS A 95 -4.90 3.79 -9.20
C HIS A 95 -5.14 4.93 -8.20
N LEU A 96 -4.29 5.97 -8.18
CA LEU A 96 -4.40 7.07 -7.22
C LEU A 96 -5.77 7.74 -7.22
N LYS A 97 -6.39 7.93 -8.40
CA LYS A 97 -7.75 8.48 -8.51
C LYS A 97 -8.77 7.63 -7.76
N ARG A 98 -8.82 6.33 -8.06
CA ARG A 98 -9.72 5.38 -7.40
C ARG A 98 -9.52 5.37 -5.88
N ILE A 99 -8.27 5.48 -5.43
CA ILE A 99 -7.96 5.49 -4.01
C ILE A 99 -8.44 6.78 -3.34
N LYS A 100 -8.28 7.94 -3.99
CA LYS A 100 -8.84 9.20 -3.46
C LYS A 100 -10.37 9.14 -3.39
N ASP A 101 -11.01 8.56 -4.40
CA ASP A 101 -12.46 8.35 -4.39
C ASP A 101 -12.87 7.42 -3.24
N LEU A 102 -12.13 6.33 -3.00
CA LEU A 102 -12.35 5.46 -1.84
C LEU A 102 -12.21 6.23 -0.53
N ILE A 103 -11.13 6.99 -0.34
CA ILE A 103 -10.93 7.83 0.85
C ILE A 103 -12.09 8.81 1.04
N GLY A 104 -12.54 9.45 -0.04
CA GLY A 104 -13.69 10.36 -0.04
C GLY A 104 -14.99 9.67 0.35
N ASN A 105 -15.26 8.49 -0.21
CA ASN A 105 -16.44 7.67 0.09
C ASN A 105 -16.44 7.12 1.53
N TYR A 106 -15.26 6.96 2.12
CA TYR A 106 -15.12 6.56 3.53
C TYR A 106 -15.02 7.74 4.50
N LYS A 107 -15.10 9.01 4.05
CA LYS A 107 -15.27 10.13 4.97
C LYS A 107 -16.67 10.04 5.57
N PRO A 108 -16.81 9.78 6.88
CA PRO A 108 -18.13 9.94 7.49
C PRO A 108 -18.55 11.42 7.43
N PRO A 109 -19.85 11.71 7.49
CA PRO A 109 -20.31 13.05 7.87
C PRO A 109 -19.58 13.49 9.15
N GLU A 110 -19.23 14.77 9.26
CA GLU A 110 -18.41 15.34 10.35
C GLU A 110 -18.92 14.98 11.77
N GLU A 111 -20.19 14.59 11.87
CA GLU A 111 -20.89 14.17 13.09
C GLU A 111 -20.45 12.81 13.66
N PHE A 112 -19.73 11.95 12.92
CA PHE A 112 -19.27 10.65 13.43
C PHE A 112 -17.75 10.61 13.67
N ILE A 113 -17.34 11.29 14.75
CA ILE A 113 -15.95 11.51 15.15
C ILE A 113 -15.20 10.18 15.40
N ASP A 114 -15.88 9.11 15.83
CA ASP A 114 -15.31 7.78 16.14
C ASP A 114 -15.82 6.65 15.24
N SER A 115 -16.23 6.95 14.00
CA SER A 115 -16.71 5.87 13.14
C SER A 115 -15.58 4.88 12.80
N PRO A 116 -15.87 3.57 12.78
CA PRO A 116 -14.97 2.56 12.25
C PRO A 116 -14.49 2.89 10.82
N ARG A 117 -15.29 3.60 10.03
CA ARG A 117 -14.91 4.03 8.68
C ARG A 117 -13.79 5.05 8.69
N LYS A 118 -13.85 6.05 9.59
CA LYS A 118 -12.79 7.07 9.76
C LYS A 118 -11.44 6.43 10.05
N HIS A 119 -11.40 5.46 10.96
CA HIS A 119 -10.18 4.72 11.27
C HIS A 119 -9.58 4.07 10.02
N ASP A 120 -10.40 3.38 9.24
CA ASP A 120 -9.94 2.67 8.04
C ASP A 120 -9.47 3.65 6.94
N THR A 121 -10.16 4.78 6.77
CA THR A 121 -9.74 5.89 5.90
C THR A 121 -8.39 6.44 6.28
N THR A 122 -8.17 6.70 7.58
CA THR A 122 -6.88 7.19 8.09
C THR A 122 -5.77 6.19 7.81
N LYS A 123 -5.97 4.90 8.12
CA LYS A 123 -4.96 3.87 7.84
C LYS A 123 -4.62 3.74 6.36
N ILE A 124 -5.62 3.83 5.47
CA ILE A 124 -5.43 3.83 4.01
C ILE A 124 -4.63 5.08 3.59
N GLY A 125 -5.05 6.27 4.04
CA GLY A 125 -4.37 7.53 3.78
C GLY A 125 -2.90 7.49 4.19
N ASP A 126 -2.62 7.10 5.43
CA ASP A 126 -1.27 6.99 5.97
C ASP A 126 -0.41 6.03 5.14
N ALA A 127 -0.95 4.86 4.76
CA ALA A 127 -0.22 3.88 3.97
C ALA A 127 0.16 4.41 2.58
N ILE A 128 -0.76 5.14 1.92
CA ILE A 128 -0.48 5.75 0.60
C ILE A 128 0.60 6.81 0.74
N PHE A 129 0.44 7.73 1.70
CA PHE A 129 1.44 8.78 1.90
C PHE A 129 2.80 8.18 2.21
N GLU A 130 2.88 7.17 3.07
CA GLU A 130 4.13 6.46 3.33
C GLU A 130 4.76 5.86 2.05
N ALA A 131 3.96 5.29 1.15
CA ALA A 131 4.44 4.73 -0.11
C ALA A 131 4.89 5.82 -1.09
N LEU A 132 4.11 6.91 -1.21
CA LEU A 132 4.46 8.07 -2.05
C LEU A 132 5.72 8.77 -1.52
N PHE A 133 5.89 8.88 -0.21
CA PHE A 133 7.12 9.44 0.38
C PHE A 133 8.35 8.59 0.11
N GLU A 134 8.20 7.27 0.06
CA GLU A 134 9.30 6.40 -0.35
C GLU A 134 9.72 6.69 -1.79
N TYR A 135 8.76 6.88 -2.70
CA TYR A 135 9.03 7.27 -4.08
C TYR A 135 9.71 8.65 -4.18
N ILE A 136 9.25 9.64 -3.43
CA ILE A 136 9.81 11.01 -3.41
C ILE A 136 11.28 11.04 -2.99
N LYS A 137 11.66 10.15 -2.07
CA LYS A 137 13.04 10.01 -1.60
C LYS A 137 13.94 9.27 -2.59
N SER A 138 13.34 8.59 -3.57
CA SER A 138 14.08 7.80 -4.54
C SER A 138 14.71 8.70 -5.62
N PRO A 139 15.78 8.22 -6.29
CA PRO A 139 16.38 8.93 -7.43
C PRO A 139 15.47 8.96 -8.67
N LEU A 140 14.36 8.21 -8.69
CA LEU A 140 13.38 8.24 -9.77
C LEU A 140 12.58 9.56 -9.81
N MET A 141 12.59 10.32 -8.71
CA MET A 141 11.94 11.61 -8.67
C MET A 141 12.83 12.67 -9.33
N GLU A 142 12.52 13.01 -10.57
CA GLU A 142 13.30 13.96 -11.37
C GLU A 142 13.13 15.42 -10.88
N GLU A 143 11.89 15.84 -10.61
CA GLU A 143 11.58 17.21 -10.23
C GLU A 143 10.68 17.30 -8.99
N ARG A 144 10.88 18.34 -8.17
CA ARG A 144 10.09 18.58 -6.94
C ARG A 144 9.23 19.84 -7.05
N THR A 145 8.73 20.13 -8.25
CA THR A 145 7.82 21.25 -8.51
C THR A 145 6.37 20.86 -8.21
N LEU A 146 5.50 21.86 -8.02
CA LEU A 146 4.07 21.60 -7.77
C LEU A 146 3.42 20.96 -9.00
N GLU A 147 3.76 21.46 -10.18
CA GLU A 147 3.28 21.01 -11.48
C GLU A 147 3.65 19.55 -11.72
N TYR A 148 4.91 19.19 -11.48
CA TYR A 148 5.36 17.80 -11.58
C TYR A 148 4.64 16.89 -10.57
N CYS A 149 4.49 17.32 -9.32
CA CYS A 149 3.75 16.56 -8.31
C CYS A 149 2.28 16.35 -8.71
N LYS A 150 1.63 17.36 -9.29
CA LYS A 150 0.26 17.27 -9.82
C LYS A 150 0.18 16.31 -11.00
N GLN A 151 1.18 16.30 -11.88
CA GLN A 151 1.23 15.39 -13.02
C GLN A 151 1.39 13.93 -12.59
N ILE A 152 2.32 13.65 -11.67
CA ILE A 152 2.69 12.29 -11.28
C ILE A 152 1.73 11.71 -10.23
N PHE A 153 1.47 12.45 -9.15
CA PHE A 153 0.62 11.97 -8.04
C PHE A 153 -0.85 12.31 -8.23
N GLY A 154 -1.19 13.02 -9.32
CA GLY A 154 -2.54 13.39 -9.70
C GLY A 154 -3.31 14.01 -8.53
N PRO A 155 -4.35 13.31 -8.03
CA PRO A 155 -5.19 13.83 -6.96
C PRO A 155 -4.47 14.11 -5.62
N PHE A 156 -3.30 13.51 -5.38
CA PHE A 156 -2.50 13.72 -4.17
C PHE A 156 -1.38 14.75 -4.36
N GLY A 157 -1.20 15.30 -5.56
CA GLY A 157 -0.03 16.12 -5.92
C GLY A 157 0.16 17.35 -5.03
N GLU A 158 -0.93 18.05 -4.67
CA GLU A 158 -0.83 19.22 -3.79
C GLU A 158 -0.43 18.87 -2.35
N ASP A 159 -1.01 17.80 -1.80
CA ASP A 159 -0.73 17.34 -0.44
C ASP A 159 0.70 16.80 -0.33
N VAL A 160 1.14 16.08 -1.36
CA VAL A 160 2.51 15.62 -1.51
C VAL A 160 3.48 16.80 -1.56
N PHE A 161 3.24 17.77 -2.44
CA PHE A 161 4.12 18.95 -2.59
C PHE A 161 4.23 19.77 -1.31
N LYS A 162 3.10 20.04 -0.63
CA LYS A 162 3.09 20.73 0.67
C LYS A 162 3.99 20.04 1.67
N ARG A 163 3.90 18.71 1.74
CA ARG A 163 4.64 17.92 2.73
C ARG A 163 6.11 17.72 2.35
N ILE A 164 6.47 17.75 1.06
CA ILE A 164 7.87 17.90 0.63
C ILE A 164 8.44 19.21 1.17
N LYS A 165 7.73 20.33 0.98
CA LYS A 165 8.16 21.63 1.49
C LYS A 165 8.27 21.68 3.02
N SER A 166 7.33 21.06 3.73
CA SER A 166 7.37 21.03 5.20
C SER A 166 8.47 20.15 5.79
N ASN A 167 8.92 19.11 5.07
CA ASN A 167 10.02 18.22 5.49
C ASN A 167 11.40 18.63 4.94
N ALA A 168 11.46 19.71 4.14
CA ALA A 168 12.70 20.26 3.58
C ALA A 168 13.32 21.38 4.46
N LEU A 169 12.80 21.55 5.68
CA LEU A 169 13.34 22.33 6.80
C LEU A 169 13.73 21.35 7.92
#